data_AF-A0A1I6UKA7-F1
#
_entry.id   AF-A0A1I6UKA7-F1
#
_cell.length_a   1.000
_cell.length_b   1.000
_cell.length_c   1.000
_cell.angle_alpha   90.00
_cell.angle_beta   90.00
_cell.angle_gamma   90.00
#
_symmetry.space_group_name_H-M   'P 1'
#
loop_
_entity.id
_entity.type
_entity.pdbx_description
1 polymer ?
#
loop_
_entity_poly.entity_id
_entity_poly.type
_entity_poly.pdbx_seq_one_letter_code
_entity_poly.pdbx_strand_id
1 'polypeptide(L)' 'MERIPRQQDTSNLPAVLAEYGHLAAQLPGASTRQAERLRERLAELDEQIDGYVAQLTEYHSIVDS' A
#
# COMPACT_ATOMS: atom_id res chain seq x y z
N MET A 1 3.47 7.26 -32.59
CA MET A 1 4.05 7.12 -31.23
C MET A 1 2.89 6.86 -30.28
N GLU A 2 2.58 5.59 -30.03
CA GLU A 2 1.57 5.17 -29.07
C GLU A 2 1.98 5.65 -27.67
N ARG A 3 1.19 6.54 -27.07
CA ARG A 3 1.25 6.80 -25.64
C ARG A 3 0.68 5.56 -24.97
N ILE A 4 1.54 4.60 -24.63
CA ILE A 4 1.22 3.53 -23.70
C ILE A 4 0.69 4.21 -22.43
N PRO A 5 -0.58 4.00 -22.02
CA PRO A 5 -1.01 4.44 -20.71
C PRO A 5 -0.15 3.66 -19.71
N ARG A 6 0.82 4.34 -19.09
CA ARG A 6 1.57 3.78 -17.98
C ARG A 6 0.58 3.60 -16.84
N GLN A 7 0.02 2.39 -16.79
CA GLN A 7 -0.38 1.66 -15.60
C GLN A 7 -0.89 2.56 -14.47
N GLN A 8 -2.20 2.81 -14.49
CA GLN A 8 -2.96 3.04 -13.27
C GLN A 8 -3.20 1.70 -12.52
N ASP A 9 -2.49 0.62 -12.87
CA ASP A 9 -2.43 -0.68 -12.19
C ASP A 9 -1.57 -0.64 -10.91
N THR A 10 -1.51 0.48 -10.19
CA THR A 10 -0.72 0.62 -8.95
C THR A 10 -1.50 0.29 -7.68
N SER A 11 -2.65 -0.38 -7.80
CA SER A 11 -3.52 -0.71 -6.66
C SER A 11 -3.80 -2.21 -6.58
N ASN A 12 -2.73 -3.02 -6.49
CA ASN A 12 -2.81 -4.42 -6.09
C ASN A 12 -2.15 -4.57 -4.72
N LEU A 13 -2.87 -5.16 -3.75
CA LEU A 13 -2.43 -5.37 -2.37
C LEU A 13 -0.97 -5.86 -2.22
N PRO A 14 -0.45 -6.81 -3.04
CA PRO A 14 0.95 -7.21 -2.95
C PRO A 14 1.97 -6.09 -3.20
N ALA A 15 1.65 -5.13 -4.08
CA ALA A 15 2.54 -3.99 -4.36
C ALA A 15 2.57 -3.01 -3.19
N VAL A 16 1.40 -2.75 -2.57
CA VAL A 16 1.26 -1.91 -1.37
C VAL A 16 2.03 -2.51 -0.19
N LEU A 17 1.94 -3.83 0.01
CA LEU A 17 2.70 -4.53 1.04
C LEU A 17 4.21 -4.49 0.79
N ALA A 18 4.64 -4.60 -0.47
CA ALA A 18 6.06 -4.49 -0.83
C ALA A 18 6.61 -3.08 -0.58
N GLU A 19 5.84 -2.04 -0.94
CA GLU A 19 6.18 -0.64 -0.64
C GLU A 19 6.26 -0.42 0.87
N TYR A 20 5.27 -0.90 1.63
CA TYR A 20 5.24 -0.80 3.09
C TYR A 20 6.49 -1.41 3.72
N GLY A 21 6.83 -2.65 3.35
CA GLY A 21 8.03 -3.32 3.86
C GLY A 21 9.32 -2.58 3.53
N HIS A 22 9.43 -2.04 2.32
CA HIS A 22 10.60 -1.26 1.90
C HIS A 22 10.77 0.05 2.67
N LEU A 23 9.66 0.77 2.93
CA LEU A 23 9.69 2.02 3.68
C LEU A 23 9.92 1.78 5.18
N ALA A 24 9.30 0.74 5.75
CA ALA A 24 9.51 0.35 7.14
C ALA A 24 10.97 -0.04 7.41
N ALA A 25 11.62 -0.73 6.46
CA ALA A 25 13.04 -1.07 6.56
C ALA A 25 13.98 0.15 6.54
N GLN A 26 13.54 1.29 6.01
CA GLN A 26 14.33 2.53 5.98
C GLN A 26 14.23 3.34 7.28
N LEU A 27 13.21 3.10 8.11
CA LEU A 27 13.00 3.85 9.37
C LEU A 27 14.19 3.81 10.34
N PRO A 28 14.85 2.66 10.60
CA PRO A 28 15.94 2.59 11.58
C PRO A 28 17.17 3.42 11.22
N GLY A 29 17.35 3.76 9.94
CA GLY A 29 18.48 4.58 9.45
C GLY A 29 18.10 6.01 9.05
N ALA A 30 16.83 6.40 9.19
CA ALA A 30 16.34 7.69 8.73
C ALA A 30 16.65 8.82 9.73
N SER A 31 16.97 10.01 9.21
CA SER A 31 16.96 11.24 10.03
C SER A 31 15.56 11.51 10.58
N THR A 32 15.43 12.27 11.68
CA THR A 32 14.13 12.55 12.33
C THR A 32 13.07 13.05 11.34
N ARG A 33 13.41 14.03 10.50
CA ARG A 33 12.50 14.59 9.47
C ARG A 33 12.17 13.60 8.36
N GLN A 34 13.05 12.65 8.08
CA GLN A 34 12.78 11.59 7.12
C GLN A 34 11.95 10.48 7.74
N ALA A 35 12.16 10.16 9.02
CA ALA A 35 11.36 9.22 9.76
C ALA A 35 9.90 9.71 9.91
N GLU A 36 9.68 11.01 10.10
CA GLU A 36 8.32 11.61 10.09
C GLU A 36 7.62 11.38 8.75
N ARG A 37 8.26 11.74 7.64
CA ARG A 37 7.70 11.53 6.29
C ARG A 37 7.47 10.04 5.97
N LEU A 38 8.38 9.17 6.40
CA LEU A 38 8.22 7.72 6.24
C LEU A 38 7.04 7.21 7.06
N ARG A 39 6.83 7.70 8.29
CA ARG A 39 5.68 7.33 9.12
C ARG A 39 4.35 7.80 8.53
N GLU A 40 4.29 9.03 8.01
CA GLU A 40 3.11 9.53 7.31
C GLU A 40 2.77 8.63 6.11
N ARG A 41 3.77 8.29 5.29
CA ARG A 41 3.57 7.40 4.15
C ARG A 41 3.17 5.98 4.56
N LEU A 42 3.73 5.45 5.64
CA LEU A 42 3.35 4.12 6.15
C LEU A 42 1.89 4.12 6.62
N ALA A 43 1.42 5.19 7.27
CA ALA A 43 0.03 5.33 7.67
C ALA A 43 -0.94 5.37 6.46
N GLU A 44 -0.58 6.07 5.38
CA GLU A 44 -1.35 6.05 4.13
C GLU A 44 -1.44 4.63 3.52
N LEU A 45 -0.38 3.84 3.64
CA LEU A 45 -0.35 2.46 3.14
C LEU A 45 -1.17 1.54 4.05
N ASP A 46 -1.16 1.75 5.36
CA ASP A 46 -2.00 1.00 6.31
C ASP A 46 -3.49 1.18 5.99
N GLU A 47 -3.95 2.42 5.76
CA GLU A 47 -5.35 2.68 5.37
C GLU A 47 -5.74 1.99 4.06
N GLN A 48 -4.82 1.94 3.10
CA GLN A 48 -5.04 1.22 1.84
C GLN A 48 -5.13 -0.29 2.07
N ILE A 49 -4.25 -0.87 2.90
CA ILE A 49 -4.27 -2.29 3.26
C ILE A 49 -5.59 -2.64 3.94
N ASP A 50 -6.04 -1.85 4.92
CA ASP A 50 -7.31 -2.05 5.59
C ASP A 50 -8.50 -2.04 4.60
N GLY A 51 -8.47 -1.11 3.64
CA GLY A 51 -9.44 -1.06 2.55
C GLY A 51 -9.47 -2.34 1.71
N TYR A 52 -8.31 -2.88 1.33
CA TYR A 52 -8.24 -4.16 0.60
C TYR A 52 -8.71 -5.35 1.45
N VAL A 53 -8.34 -5.41 2.72
CA VAL A 53 -8.75 -6.49 3.63
C VAL A 53 -10.27 -6.48 3.80
N ALA A 54 -10.88 -5.30 3.95
CA ALA A 54 -12.33 -5.17 4.03
C ALA A 54 -13.01 -5.65 2.74
N GLN A 55 -12.52 -5.22 1.57
CA GLN A 55 -13.06 -5.65 0.27
C GLN A 55 -12.95 -7.17 0.06
N LEU A 56 -11.82 -7.78 0.43
CA LEU A 56 -11.62 -9.23 0.34
C LEU A 56 -12.57 -9.99 1.27
N THR A 57 -12.79 -9.46 2.47
CA THR A 57 -13.72 -10.05 3.45
C THR A 57 -15.17 -9.98 2.97
N GLU A 58 -15.56 -8.83 2.41
CA GLU A 58 -16.91 -8.64 1.84
C GLU A 58 -17.14 -9.54 0.62
N TYR A 59 -16.16 -9.63 -0.29
CA TYR A 59 -16.24 -10.51 -1.44
C TYR A 59 -16.35 -11.99 -1.02
N HIS A 60 -15.59 -12.42 -0.01
CA HIS A 60 -15.69 -13.78 0.52
C HIS A 60 -17.07 -14.06 1.12
N SER A 61 -17.64 -13.12 1.88
CA SER A 61 -18.98 -13.27 2.46
C SER A 61 -20.09 -13.39 1.41
N ILE A 62 -19.94 -12.77 0.25
CA ILE A 62 -20.93 -12.84 -0.84
C ILE A 62 -20.82 -14.16 -1.60
N VAL A 63 -19.62 -14.69 -1.78
CA VAL A 63 -19.38 -15.93 -2.55
C VAL A 63 -19.74 -17.19 -1.76
N ASP A 64 -19.72 -17.13 -0.43
CA ASP A 64 -20.14 -18.23 0.46
C ASP A 64 -21.63 -18.19 0.89
N SER A 65 -22.45 -17.32 0.28
CA SER A 65 -23.90 -17.19 0.56
C SER A 65 -24.80 -17.91 -0.46
#